data_AF-A0A4Q6XZX6-F1
#
_entry.id   AF-A0A4Q6XZX6-F1
#
_cell.length_a   1.000
_cell.length_b   1.000
_cell.length_c   1.000
_cell.angle_alpha   90.00
_cell.angle_beta   90.00
_cell.angle_gamma   90.00
#
_symmetry.space_group_name_H-M   'P 1'
#
loop_
_entity.id
_entity.type
_entity.pdbx_description
1 polymer ?
#
loop_
_entity_poly.entity_id
_entity_poly.type
_entity_poly.pdbx_seq_one_letter_code
_entity_poly.pdbx_strand_id
1 'polypeptide(L)' 'MSYPSKFHIKRAVEAARECGIDVGGFEISAEGAIRVFDKRGEDLIEAVRLVAGAQQKPLNDFDLWKDRL' A
#
# COMPACT_ATOMS: atom_id res chain seq x y z
N MET A 1 2.50 -4.27 -18.26
CA MET A 1 2.16 -4.60 -16.86
C MET A 1 0.88 -5.42 -16.87
N SER A 2 0.84 -6.53 -16.13
CA SER A 2 -0.34 -7.41 -16.08
C SER A 2 -1.11 -7.16 -14.79
N TYR A 3 -2.43 -7.04 -14.89
CA TYR A 3 -3.29 -6.96 -13.72
C TYR A 3 -3.14 -8.25 -12.87
N PRO A 4 -3.07 -8.15 -11.53
CA PRO A 4 -2.92 -9.33 -10.67
C PRO A 4 -4.10 -10.29 -10.82
N SER A 5 -3.80 -11.58 -10.85
CA SER A 5 -4.82 -12.61 -10.82
C SER A 5 -5.44 -12.72 -9.42
N LYS A 6 -6.63 -13.32 -9.35
CA LYS A 6 -7.29 -13.67 -8.07
C LYS A 6 -6.37 -14.51 -7.16
N PHE A 7 -5.53 -15.35 -7.75
CA PHE A 7 -4.55 -16.14 -7.00
C PHE A 7 -3.51 -15.25 -6.31
N HIS A 8 -2.97 -14.24 -6.99
CA HIS A 8 -1.99 -13.31 -6.41
C HIS A 8 -2.60 -12.50 -5.26
N ILE A 9 -3.83 -12.01 -5.43
CA ILE A 9 -4.56 -11.27 -4.39
C ILE A 9 -4.77 -12.13 -3.15
N LYS A 10 -5.22 -13.39 -3.35
CA LYS A 10 -5.44 -14.33 -2.25
C LYS A 10 -4.15 -14.57 -1.46
N ARG A 11 -3.03 -14.79 -2.14
CA ARG A 11 -1.72 -15.00 -1.51
C ARG A 11 -1.24 -13.79 -0.73
N ALA A 12 -1.43 -12.58 -1.26
CA ALA A 12 -1.06 -11.35 -0.56
C ALA A 12 -1.87 -11.16 0.75
N VAL A 13 -3.18 -11.44 0.71
CA VAL A 13 -4.04 -11.36 1.89
C VAL A 13 -3.70 -12.45 2.92
N GLU A 14 -3.40 -13.67 2.47
CA GLU A 14 -2.97 -14.76 3.35
C GLU A 14 -1.65 -14.42 4.05
N ALA A 15 -0.65 -13.93 3.31
CA ALA A 15 0.63 -13.51 3.88
C ALA A 15 0.45 -12.38 4.91
N ALA A 16 -0.39 -11.39 4.63
CA ALA A 16 -0.69 -10.33 5.58
C ALA A 16 -1.29 -10.88 6.89
N ARG A 17 -2.23 -11.83 6.80
CA ARG A 17 -2.80 -12.49 7.98
C ARG A 17 -1.79 -13.31 8.76
N GLU A 18 -0.89 -14.01 8.07
CA GLU A 18 0.21 -14.76 8.71
C GLU A 18 1.19 -13.83 9.44
N CYS A 19 1.34 -12.59 8.97
CA CYS A 19 2.09 -11.54 9.68
C CYS A 19 1.30 -10.89 10.83
N GLY A 20 0.10 -11.38 11.16
CA GLY A 20 -0.73 -10.86 12.25
C GLY A 20 -1.53 -9.60 11.89
N ILE A 21 -1.66 -9.26 10.62
CA ILE A 21 -2.46 -8.12 10.16
C ILE A 21 -3.93 -8.51 10.12
N ASP A 22 -4.80 -7.73 10.78
CA ASP A 22 -6.24 -7.93 10.69
C ASP A 22 -6.78 -7.26 9.42
N VAL A 23 -6.71 -7.99 8.30
CA VAL A 23 -7.02 -7.46 6.98
C VAL A 23 -8.45 -6.90 6.91
N GLY A 24 -8.57 -5.60 6.67
CA GLY A 24 -9.83 -4.89 6.46
C GLY A 24 -10.18 -4.70 4.99
N GLY A 25 -9.18 -4.69 4.11
CA GLY A 25 -9.39 -4.55 2.67
C GLY A 25 -8.09 -4.64 1.88
N PHE A 26 -8.20 -4.51 0.57
CA PHE A 26 -7.05 -4.39 -0.32
C PHE A 26 -7.36 -3.47 -1.50
N GLU A 27 -6.33 -2.82 -2.02
CA GLU A 27 -6.37 -2.00 -3.24
C GLU A 27 -5.44 -2.60 -4.28
N ILE A 28 -5.81 -2.45 -5.56
CA ILE A 28 -4.94 -2.80 -6.68
C ILE A 28 -4.65 -1.53 -7.45
N SER A 29 -3.37 -1.15 -7.56
CA SER A 29 -2.96 0.01 -8.34
C SER A 29 -3.10 -0.26 -9.85
N ALA A 30 -3.16 0.81 -10.64
CA ALA A 30 -3.16 0.70 -12.11
C ALA A 30 -1.91 0.01 -12.67
N GLU A 31 -0.80 0.03 -11.91
CA GLU A 31 0.46 -0.66 -12.23
C GLU A 31 0.44 -2.14 -11.83
N GLY A 32 -0.59 -2.59 -11.10
CA GLY A 32 -0.77 -3.96 -10.64
C GLY A 32 -0.17 -4.26 -9.26
N ALA A 33 0.12 -3.24 -8.44
CA ALA A 33 0.55 -3.46 -7.06
C ALA A 33 -0.66 -3.78 -6.17
N ILE A 34 -0.54 -4.79 -5.31
CA ILE A 34 -1.57 -5.14 -4.30
C ILE A 34 -1.17 -4.49 -2.98
N ARG A 35 -2.03 -3.64 -2.44
CA ARG A 35 -1.89 -3.03 -1.11
C ARG A 35 -2.94 -3.64 -0.18
N VAL A 36 -2.53 -4.08 1.00
CA VAL A 36 -3.44 -4.68 1.99
C VAL A 36 -3.52 -3.75 3.20
N PHE A 37 -4.74 -3.45 3.63
CA PHE A 37 -5.00 -2.54 4.75
C PHE A 37 -5.46 -3.31 5.97
N ASP A 38 -5.08 -2.83 7.15
CA ASP A 38 -5.67 -3.29 8.41
C ASP A 38 -7.09 -2.72 8.56
N LYS A 39 -7.98 -3.41 9.27
CA LYS A 39 -9.31 -2.92 9.65
C LYS A 39 -9.28 -1.59 10.39
N ARG A 40 -8.16 -1.26 11.04
CA ARG A 40 -7.97 0.04 11.71
C ARG A 40 -7.79 1.20 10.73
N GLY A 41 -7.69 0.93 9.43
CA GLY A 41 -7.44 1.94 8.41
C GLY A 41 -6.00 2.46 8.42
N GLU A 42 -5.13 1.85 9.21
CA GLU A 42 -3.70 2.14 9.18
C GLU A 42 -3.08 1.36 8.01
N ASP A 43 -2.54 2.11 7.05
CA ASP A 43 -1.72 1.59 5.96
C ASP A 43 -0.51 0.84 6.53
N LEU A 44 -0.61 -0.47 6.73
CA LEU A 44 0.55 -1.30 7.14
C LEU A 44 1.54 -1.57 6.01
N ILE A 45 1.61 -0.67 5.01
CA ILE A 45 2.62 -0.67 3.94
C ILE A 45 3.96 -0.08 4.44
N GLU A 46 4.24 -0.17 5.74
CA GLU A 46 5.57 0.13 6.28
C GLU A 46 6.41 -1.14 6.48
N ALA A 47 5.78 -2.30 6.73
CA ALA A 47 6.51 -3.55 6.98
C ALA A 47 7.24 -4.11 5.74
N VAL A 48 6.79 -3.77 4.52
CA VAL A 48 7.45 -4.20 3.26
C VAL A 48 8.40 -3.12 2.70
N ARG A 49 8.32 -1.88 3.20
CA ARG A 49 9.15 -0.74 2.73
C ARG A 49 10.59 -0.78 3.21
N LEU A 50 10.90 -1.50 4.29
CA LEU A 50 12.30 -1.66 4.73
C LEU A 50 13.15 -2.50 3.77
N VAL A 51 12.55 -3.20 2.79
CA VAL A 51 13.28 -4.03 1.80
C VAL A 51 13.42 -3.36 0.42
N ALA A 52 12.63 -2.33 0.11
CA ALA A 52 12.73 -1.59 -1.15
C ALA A 52 12.55 -0.10 -0.90
N GLY A 53 13.62 0.65 -1.18
CA GLY A 53 13.83 2.06 -0.84
C GLY A 53 12.58 2.94 -0.92
N ALA A 54 12.43 3.76 0.13
CA ALA A 54 11.36 4.71 0.34
C ALA A 54 11.02 5.51 -0.92
N GLN A 55 9.78 5.38 -1.42
CA GLN A 55 9.19 6.45 -2.24
C GLN A 55 8.71 7.56 -1.29
N GLN A 56 9.48 8.65 -1.26
CA GLN A 56 9.02 9.96 -0.79
C GLN A 56 7.70 10.31 -1.48
N LYS A 57 6.73 10.80 -0.70
CA LYS A 57 5.55 11.49 -1.24
C LYS A 57 6.08 12.59 -2.17
N PRO A 58 5.80 12.56 -3.49
CA PRO A 58 6.16 13.71 -4.33
C PRO A 58 5.39 14.91 -3.79
N LEU A 59 6.11 16.00 -3.47
CA LEU A 59 5.46 17.25 -3.09
C LEU A 59 4.47 17.62 -4.20
N ASN A 60 3.21 17.80 -3.83
CA ASN A 60 2.22 18.32 -4.75
C ASN A 60 2.18 19.85 -4.65
N ASP A 61 1.66 20.49 -5.70
CA ASP A 61 1.59 21.95 -5.80
C ASP A 61 0.74 22.59 -4.69
N PHE A 62 -0.18 21.81 -4.11
CA PHE A 62 -1.01 22.26 -2.99
C PHE A 62 -0.21 22.39 -1.69
N ASP A 63 0.74 21.49 -1.44
CA ASP A 63 1.64 21.56 -0.29
C ASP A 63 2.64 22.72 -0.44
N LEU A 64 3.10 23.01 -1.67
CA LEU A 64 3.99 24.14 -1.99
C LEU A 64 3.32 25.52 -1.86
N TRP A 65 2.00 25.61 -2.06
CA TRP A 65 1.26 26.86 -1.94
C TRP A 65 1.10 27.33 -0.49
N LYS A 66 0.94 26.40 0.45
CA LYS A 66 0.74 26.73 1.88
C LYS A 66 1.95 27.40 2.51
N ASP A 67 3.15 27.09 2.04
CA ASP A 67 4.40 27.61 2.57
C ASP A 67 4.71 29.05 2.10
N ARG A 68 3.87 29.63 1.23
CA ARG A 68 4.01 30.99 0.69
C ARG A 68 3.06 32.02 1.33
N LEU A 69 2.31 31.63 2.36
CA LEU A 69 1.44 32.51 3.16
C LEU A 69 2.04 32.71 4.55
#